data_AF-A0A4P9W6G3-F1
#
_entry.id   AF-A0A4P9W6G3-F1
#
_cell.length_a   1.000
_cell.length_b   1.000
_cell.length_c   1.000
_cell.angle_alpha   90.00
_cell.angle_beta   90.00
_cell.angle_gamma   90.00
#
_symmetry.space_group_name_H-M   'P 1'
#
loop_
_entity.id
_entity.type
_entity.pdbx_description
1 polymer ?
#
loop_
_entity_poly.entity_id
_entity_poly.type
_entity_poly.pdbx_seq_one_letter_code
_entity_poly.pdbx_strand_id
1 'polypeptide(L)'
;MVQSLQDLGFSNSATELQRESGYQLESSAVSKFRYGVLHGEWEAVERLLPMMNIHPKDMRNARFLIKEQKFLELLEAEKIDVALQVLRNELTPVTHQPERLHGLSSYLMCPNPEDLKQAAGWDGARGDSRHKLLADLQSMRASS
;
A
#
# COMPACT_ATOMS: atom_id res chain seq x y z
N MET A 1 5.65 -54.86 -33.94
CA MET A 1 5.37 -55.15 -32.51
C MET A 1 4.82 -53.88 -31.88
N VAL A 2 3.88 -54.09 -30.98
CA VAL A 2 2.92 -53.14 -30.45
C VAL A 2 3.43 -52.57 -29.12
N GLN A 3 3.06 -51.31 -28.85
CA GLN A 3 2.86 -50.66 -27.54
C GLN A 3 4.05 -50.13 -26.71
N SER A 4 3.81 -48.90 -26.21
CA SER A 4 4.23 -48.34 -24.90
C SER A 4 5.62 -47.67 -24.89
N LEU A 5 5.82 -46.40 -24.51
CA LEU A 5 5.02 -45.34 -23.87
C LEU A 5 5.61 -44.00 -24.34
N GLN A 6 4.87 -43.18 -25.07
CA GLN A 6 4.39 -41.89 -24.53
C GLN A 6 4.39 -41.85 -23.00
N ASP A 7 5.43 -41.28 -22.42
CA ASP A 7 5.28 -40.39 -21.27
C ASP A 7 6.50 -39.45 -21.15
N LEU A 8 6.17 -38.17 -21.05
CA LEU A 8 7.04 -37.04 -20.72
C LEU A 8 7.98 -36.51 -21.81
N GLY A 9 7.40 -36.19 -22.97
CA GLY A 9 7.94 -35.20 -23.92
C GLY A 9 7.77 -33.74 -23.45
N PHE A 10 8.14 -33.42 -22.21
CA PHE A 10 8.17 -32.05 -21.67
C PHE A 10 9.54 -31.70 -21.09
N SER A 11 10.61 -32.04 -21.82
CA SER A 11 11.98 -31.73 -21.41
C SER A 11 12.73 -30.89 -22.45
N ASN A 12 12.06 -29.91 -23.03
CA ASN A 12 12.66 -28.78 -23.73
C ASN A 12 11.70 -27.58 -23.60
N SER A 13 12.23 -26.41 -23.18
CA SER A 13 11.57 -25.08 -23.11
C SER A 13 11.06 -24.54 -21.76
N ALA A 14 11.61 -24.95 -20.61
CA ALA A 14 11.35 -24.24 -19.35
C ALA A 14 12.60 -23.72 -18.62
N THR A 15 13.76 -23.64 -19.30
CA THR A 15 15.00 -23.16 -18.66
C THR A 15 15.90 -22.41 -19.64
N GLU A 16 15.33 -21.53 -20.45
CA GLU A 16 16.10 -20.50 -21.16
C GLU A 16 15.31 -19.20 -21.17
N LEU A 17 15.50 -18.38 -20.13
CA LEU A 17 15.61 -16.91 -20.16
C LEU A 17 15.68 -16.37 -18.72
N GLN A 18 16.71 -16.80 -18.00
CA GLN A 18 17.06 -16.27 -16.69
C GLN A 18 17.89 -14.97 -16.81
N ARG A 19 17.51 -14.08 -17.75
CA ARG A 19 18.22 -12.82 -18.04
C ARG A 19 17.33 -11.57 -18.18
N GLU A 20 16.03 -11.67 -17.87
CA GLU A 20 15.08 -10.53 -17.85
C GLU A 20 14.32 -10.38 -16.52
N SER A 21 14.74 -11.09 -15.46
CA SER A 21 13.97 -11.23 -14.22
C SER A 21 13.68 -9.91 -13.50
N GLY A 22 14.47 -8.86 -13.71
CA GLY A 22 14.22 -7.54 -13.11
C GLY A 22 12.88 -6.94 -13.54
N TYR A 23 12.58 -6.95 -14.85
CA TYR A 23 11.37 -6.31 -15.38
C TYR A 23 10.09 -7.10 -15.06
N GLN A 24 10.13 -8.43 -15.06
CA GLN A 24 8.96 -9.26 -14.74
C GLN A 24 8.64 -9.26 -13.23
N LEU A 25 9.66 -9.30 -12.36
CA LEU A 25 9.46 -9.18 -10.91
C LEU A 25 8.97 -7.79 -10.53
N GLU A 26 9.49 -6.73 -11.14
CA GLU A 26 8.99 -5.36 -10.93
C GLU A 26 7.54 -5.22 -11.40
N SER A 27 7.19 -5.77 -12.57
CA SER A 27 5.81 -5.80 -13.03
C SER A 27 4.88 -6.54 -12.04
N SER A 28 5.36 -7.64 -11.45
CA SER A 28 4.62 -8.40 -10.43
C SER A 28 4.49 -7.63 -9.10
N ALA A 29 5.58 -7.03 -8.60
CA ALA A 29 5.61 -6.28 -7.35
C ALA A 29 4.80 -5.00 -7.43
N VAL A 30 4.92 -4.24 -8.54
CA VAL A 30 4.16 -3.01 -8.78
C VAL A 30 2.67 -3.32 -8.94
N SER A 31 2.32 -4.39 -9.67
CA SER A 31 0.91 -4.81 -9.79
C SER A 31 0.33 -5.25 -8.45
N LYS A 32 1.08 -6.03 -7.65
CA LYS A 32 0.68 -6.42 -6.28
C LYS A 32 0.56 -5.23 -5.35
N PHE A 33 1.47 -4.26 -5.44
CA PHE A 33 1.42 -3.03 -4.67
C PHE A 33 0.18 -2.22 -5.02
N ARG A 34 -0.06 -1.99 -6.32
CA ARG A 34 -1.27 -1.30 -6.80
C ARG A 34 -2.53 -2.02 -6.33
N TYR A 35 -2.59 -3.33 -6.50
CA TYR A 35 -3.72 -4.13 -6.02
C TYR A 35 -3.92 -3.94 -4.51
N GLY A 36 -2.85 -4.05 -3.73
CA GLY A 36 -2.90 -3.90 -2.29
C GLY A 36 -3.38 -2.53 -1.84
N VAL A 37 -2.92 -1.43 -2.47
CA VAL A 37 -3.41 -0.07 -2.15
C VAL A 37 -4.91 0.05 -2.44
N LEU A 38 -5.37 -0.44 -3.59
CA LEU A 38 -6.78 -0.32 -3.99
C LEU A 38 -7.72 -1.20 -3.17
N HIS A 39 -7.23 -2.32 -2.64
CA HIS A 39 -8.03 -3.26 -1.85
C HIS A 39 -7.86 -3.08 -0.33
N GLY A 40 -6.92 -2.23 0.12
CA GLY A 40 -6.67 -1.98 1.54
C GLY A 40 -5.80 -3.05 2.22
N GLU A 41 -4.97 -3.76 1.46
CA GLU A 41 -4.03 -4.78 1.95
C GLU A 41 -2.77 -4.11 2.54
N TRP A 42 -2.95 -3.27 3.56
CA TRP A 42 -1.94 -2.34 4.06
C TRP A 42 -0.63 -3.02 4.50
N GLU A 43 -0.71 -4.21 5.09
CA GLU A 43 0.50 -4.97 5.43
C GLU A 43 1.32 -5.38 4.20
N ALA A 44 0.65 -5.76 3.11
CA ALA A 44 1.33 -6.11 1.86
C ALA A 44 1.91 -4.86 1.19
N VAL A 45 1.17 -3.76 1.20
CA VAL A 45 1.63 -2.45 0.69
C VAL A 45 2.90 -2.01 1.40
N GLU A 46 2.94 -2.07 2.73
CA GLU A 46 4.11 -1.68 3.51
C GLU A 46 5.35 -2.55 3.23
N ARG A 47 5.15 -3.87 3.04
CA ARG A 47 6.24 -4.79 2.66
C ARG A 47 6.78 -4.52 1.26
N LEU A 48 5.92 -4.11 0.33
CA LEU A 48 6.27 -3.88 -1.07
C LEU A 48 6.77 -2.45 -1.35
N LEU A 49 6.50 -1.48 -0.46
CA LEU A 49 6.88 -0.08 -0.64
C LEU A 49 8.38 0.12 -0.96
N PRO A 50 9.35 -0.56 -0.31
CA PRO A 50 10.77 -0.40 -0.64
C PRO A 50 11.12 -0.78 -2.08
N MET A 51 10.27 -1.58 -2.75
CA MET A 51 10.48 -2.04 -4.13
C MET A 51 9.91 -1.07 -5.18
N MET A 52 9.21 0.00 -4.78
CA MET A 52 8.50 0.90 -5.70
C MET A 52 9.39 1.97 -6.35
N ASN A 53 10.70 1.93 -6.13
CA ASN A 53 11.64 2.97 -6.57
C ASN A 53 11.24 4.39 -6.12
N ILE A 54 10.71 4.51 -4.89
CA ILE A 54 10.39 5.79 -4.28
C ILE A 54 11.69 6.52 -3.97
N HIS A 55 11.77 7.81 -4.31
CA HIS A 55 12.97 8.60 -4.02
C HIS A 55 13.26 8.56 -2.50
N PRO A 56 14.52 8.36 -2.06
CA PRO A 56 14.84 8.18 -0.64
C PRO A 56 14.32 9.30 0.27
N LYS A 57 14.34 10.55 -0.23
CA LYS A 57 13.78 11.72 0.46
C LYS A 57 12.27 11.62 0.73
N ASP A 58 11.53 10.95 -0.15
CA ASP A 58 10.07 10.84 -0.12
C ASP A 58 9.61 9.54 0.56
N MET A 59 10.51 8.58 0.78
CA MET A 59 10.22 7.28 1.42
C MET A 59 9.49 7.41 2.76
N ARG A 60 9.87 8.40 3.57
CA ARG A 60 9.21 8.67 4.87
C ARG A 60 7.79 9.19 4.67
N ASN A 61 7.60 10.14 3.76
CA ASN A 61 6.29 10.69 3.44
C ASN A 61 5.36 9.63 2.85
N ALA A 62 5.87 8.78 1.95
CA ALA A 62 5.13 7.65 1.41
C ALA A 62 4.62 6.69 2.50
N ARG A 63 5.47 6.34 3.47
CA ARG A 63 5.06 5.54 4.65
C ARG A 63 4.00 6.26 5.48
N PHE A 64 4.17 7.56 5.69
CA PHE A 64 3.19 8.34 6.44
C PHE A 64 1.83 8.31 5.75
N LEU A 65 1.73 8.59 4.45
CA LEU A 65 0.46 8.61 3.71
C LEU A 65 -0.24 7.24 3.71
N ILE A 66 0.50 6.14 3.56
CA ILE A 66 -0.06 4.79 3.65
C ILE A 66 -0.67 4.55 5.05
N LYS A 67 0.05 4.95 6.10
CA LYS A 67 -0.39 4.79 7.49
C LYS A 67 -1.54 5.71 7.86
N GLU A 68 -1.57 6.91 7.29
CA GLU A 68 -2.66 7.88 7.43
C GLU A 68 -3.95 7.33 6.81
N GLN A 69 -3.88 6.81 5.57
CA GLN A 69 -5.02 6.15 4.95
C GLN A 69 -5.48 4.94 5.77
N LYS A 70 -4.57 4.05 6.18
CA LYS A 70 -4.88 2.91 7.07
C LYS A 70 -5.59 3.37 8.36
N PHE A 71 -5.12 4.44 8.97
CA PHE A 71 -5.70 5.01 10.18
C PHE A 71 -7.12 5.54 9.96
N LEU A 72 -7.35 6.33 8.91
CA LEU A 72 -8.67 6.86 8.57
C LEU A 72 -9.68 5.74 8.28
N GLU A 73 -9.25 4.70 7.57
CA GLU A 73 -10.10 3.53 7.29
C GLU A 73 -10.44 2.72 8.55
N LEU A 74 -9.52 2.64 9.52
CA LEU A 74 -9.79 2.03 10.82
C LEU A 74 -10.79 2.85 11.64
N LEU A 75 -10.70 4.19 11.58
CA LEU A 75 -11.68 5.07 12.22
C LEU A 75 -13.06 4.96 11.54
N GLU A 76 -13.12 4.95 10.21
CA GLU A 76 -14.36 4.75 9.46
C GLU A 76 -15.03 3.40 9.81
N ALA A 77 -14.23 2.36 10.04
CA ALA A 77 -14.69 1.04 10.47
C ALA A 77 -14.93 0.94 11.99
N GLU A 78 -14.86 2.05 12.73
CA GLU A 78 -15.04 2.14 14.19
C GLU A 78 -14.09 1.25 15.01
N LYS A 79 -12.94 0.87 14.43
CA LYS A 79 -11.89 0.07 15.07
C LYS A 79 -10.92 0.95 15.85
N ILE A 80 -11.46 1.69 16.83
CA ILE A 80 -10.76 2.76 17.55
C ILE A 80 -9.46 2.27 18.23
N ASP A 81 -9.49 1.11 18.89
CA ASP A 81 -8.31 0.57 19.58
C ASP A 81 -7.14 0.31 18.62
N VAL A 82 -7.43 -0.24 17.44
CA VAL A 82 -6.43 -0.52 16.42
C VAL A 82 -5.95 0.79 15.77
N ALA A 83 -6.87 1.74 15.51
CA ALA A 83 -6.51 3.05 15.00
C ALA A 83 -5.56 3.79 15.96
N LEU A 84 -5.82 3.74 17.27
CA LEU A 84 -4.94 4.31 18.30
C LEU A 84 -3.56 3.66 18.31
N GLN A 85 -3.48 2.34 18.12
CA GLN A 85 -2.19 1.65 17.99
C GLN A 85 -1.43 2.13 16.75
N VAL A 86 -2.09 2.29 15.60
CA VAL A 86 -1.48 2.84 14.39
C VAL A 86 -0.98 4.27 14.62
N LEU A 87 -1.78 5.13 15.25
CA LEU A 87 -1.41 6.50 15.57
C LEU A 87 -0.15 6.58 16.44
N ARG A 88 -0.12 5.80 17.54
CA ARG A 88 0.96 5.82 18.53
C ARG A 88 2.23 5.14 18.05
N ASN A 89 2.10 3.97 17.44
CA ASN A 89 3.24 3.09 17.17
C ASN A 89 3.75 3.20 15.74
N GLU A 90 2.94 3.71 14.81
CA GLU A 90 3.31 3.75 13.40
C GLU A 90 3.38 5.18 12.84
N LEU A 91 2.39 6.04 13.11
CA LEU A 91 2.34 7.42 12.62
C LEU A 91 3.25 8.37 13.42
N THR A 92 3.20 8.32 14.75
CA THR A 92 4.04 9.15 15.62
C THR A 92 5.54 9.04 15.31
N PRO A 93 6.14 7.84 15.17
CA PRO A 93 7.58 7.74 14.89
C PRO A 93 7.97 8.08 13.45
N VAL A 94 7.03 8.01 12.48
CA VAL A 94 7.35 8.28 11.07
C VAL A 94 7.21 9.75 10.70
N THR A 95 6.35 10.51 11.40
CA THR A 95 6.15 11.94 11.13
C THR A 95 7.31 12.81 11.61
N HIS A 96 7.46 13.98 10.98
CA HIS A 96 8.25 15.12 11.50
C HIS A 96 7.36 16.35 11.75
N GLN A 97 6.05 16.19 11.58
CA GLN A 97 5.05 17.24 11.55
C GLN A 97 4.06 17.01 12.71
N PRO A 98 4.34 17.54 13.92
CA PRO A 98 3.47 17.36 15.07
C PRO A 98 2.05 17.92 14.85
N GLU A 99 1.91 18.96 14.03
CA GLU A 99 0.63 19.54 13.63
C GLU A 99 -0.26 18.53 12.91
N ARG A 100 0.32 17.67 12.07
CA ARG A 100 -0.43 16.60 11.38
C ARG A 100 -0.89 15.54 12.37
N LEU A 101 -0.07 15.17 13.35
CA LEU A 101 -0.50 14.23 14.40
C LEU A 101 -1.63 14.80 15.26
N HIS A 102 -1.58 16.09 15.59
CA HIS A 102 -2.67 16.73 16.32
C HIS A 102 -3.97 16.71 15.51
N GLY A 103 -3.89 16.97 14.19
CA GLY A 103 -5.01 16.81 13.27
C GLY A 103 -5.56 15.39 13.28
N LEU A 104 -4.72 14.37 13.09
CA LEU A 104 -5.14 12.96 13.12
C LEU A 104 -5.73 12.55 14.47
N SER A 105 -5.20 13.08 15.57
CA SER A 105 -5.70 12.79 16.91
C SER A 105 -7.10 13.39 17.13
N SER A 106 -7.42 14.54 16.53
CA SER A 106 -8.73 15.17 16.70
C SER A 106 -9.86 14.36 16.05
N TYR A 107 -9.55 13.58 15.01
CA TYR A 107 -10.51 12.71 14.33
C TYR A 107 -11.05 11.57 15.20
N LEU A 108 -10.36 11.19 16.29
CA LEU A 108 -10.87 10.23 17.27
C LEU A 108 -12.11 10.73 18.01
N MET A 109 -12.36 12.05 17.98
CA MET A 109 -13.50 12.68 18.64
C MET A 109 -14.71 12.83 17.71
N CYS A 110 -14.57 12.48 16.41
CA CYS A 110 -15.68 12.49 15.48
C CYS A 110 -16.74 11.46 15.92
N PRO A 111 -18.02 11.85 16.04
CA PRO A 111 -19.04 10.98 16.63
C PRO A 111 -19.55 9.91 15.66
N ASN A 112 -19.28 10.05 14.36
CA ASN A 112 -19.62 9.07 13.33
C ASN A 112 -18.69 9.20 12.11
N PRO A 113 -18.70 8.20 11.19
CA PRO A 113 -17.86 8.20 10.00
C PRO A 113 -18.08 9.36 9.01
N GLU A 114 -19.27 9.95 8.95
CA GLU A 114 -19.54 11.06 8.03
C GLU A 114 -18.89 12.36 8.52
N ASP A 115 -18.96 12.62 9.83
CA ASP A 115 -18.25 13.75 10.44
C ASP A 115 -16.73 13.59 10.32
N LEU A 116 -16.21 12.36 10.41
CA LEU A 116 -14.81 12.05 10.13
C LEU A 116 -14.41 12.44 8.70
N LYS A 117 -15.18 11.98 7.71
CA LYS A 117 -14.93 12.27 6.28
C LYS A 117 -14.94 13.78 6.01
N GLN A 118 -15.93 14.48 6.56
CA GLN A 118 -16.04 15.92 6.43
C GLN A 118 -14.84 16.64 7.07
N ALA A 119 -14.48 16.28 8.31
CA ALA A 119 -13.37 16.91 9.04
C ALA A 119 -12.01 16.64 8.40
N ALA A 120 -11.82 15.48 7.79
CA ALA A 120 -10.59 15.08 7.11
C ALA A 120 -10.50 15.54 5.65
N GLY A 121 -11.59 16.06 5.05
CA GLY A 121 -11.65 16.29 3.61
C GLY A 121 -11.41 15.01 2.80
N TRP A 122 -11.84 13.88 3.35
CA TRP A 122 -11.54 12.52 2.87
C TRP A 122 -12.84 11.80 2.53
N ASP A 123 -12.89 11.11 1.39
CA ASP A 123 -14.13 10.57 0.81
C ASP A 123 -14.46 9.12 1.23
N GLY A 124 -13.74 8.57 2.21
CA GLY A 124 -13.98 7.20 2.68
C GLY A 124 -13.13 6.15 1.97
N ALA A 125 -13.04 4.95 2.55
CA ALA A 125 -12.36 3.79 1.95
C ALA A 125 -12.98 3.36 0.61
N ARG A 126 -14.28 3.66 0.42
CA ARG A 126 -15.06 3.34 -0.77
C ARG A 126 -15.10 4.46 -1.81
N GLY A 127 -14.50 5.61 -1.51
CA GLY A 127 -14.36 6.73 -2.44
C GLY A 127 -13.10 6.62 -3.31
N ASP A 128 -12.57 7.77 -3.72
CA ASP A 128 -11.36 7.84 -4.53
C ASP A 128 -10.08 7.95 -3.68
N SER A 129 -10.17 7.99 -2.35
CA SER A 129 -9.03 8.16 -1.44
C SER A 129 -7.86 7.22 -1.73
N ARG A 130 -8.13 5.92 -1.96
CA ARG A 130 -7.08 4.93 -2.32
C ARG A 130 -6.45 5.18 -3.69
N HIS A 131 -7.24 5.67 -4.66
CA HIS A 131 -6.74 6.03 -5.99
C HIS A 131 -5.86 7.29 -5.93
N LYS A 132 -6.28 8.29 -5.14
CA LYS A 132 -5.51 9.51 -4.87
C LYS A 132 -4.19 9.16 -4.19
N LEU A 133 -4.23 8.34 -3.13
CA LEU A 133 -3.03 7.81 -2.47
C LEU A 133 -2.09 7.11 -3.47
N LEU A 134 -2.63 6.24 -4.32
CA LEU A 134 -1.81 5.54 -5.32
C LEU A 134 -1.13 6.51 -6.30
N ALA A 135 -1.85 7.55 -6.75
CA ALA A 135 -1.30 8.57 -7.63
C ALA A 135 -0.19 9.38 -6.93
N ASP A 136 -0.40 9.77 -5.68
CA ASP A 136 0.60 10.48 -4.87
C ASP A 136 1.87 9.63 -4.70
N LEU A 137 1.73 8.35 -4.36
CA LEU A 137 2.85 7.42 -4.23
C LEU A 137 3.60 7.22 -5.56
N GLN A 138 2.88 7.17 -6.68
CA GLN A 138 3.49 7.07 -8.02
C GLN A 138 4.26 8.33 -8.39
N SER A 139 3.79 9.51 -7.98
CA SER A 139 4.48 10.79 -8.24
C SER A 139 5.83 10.91 -7.52
N MET A 140 6.02 10.16 -6.42
CA MET A 140 7.25 10.13 -5.61
C MET A 140 8.31 9.16 -6.14
N ARG A 141 8.01 8.41 -7.21
CA ARG A 141 8.95 7.45 -7.81
C ARG A 141 10.06 8.23 -8.52
N ALA A 142 11.29 7.78 -8.35
CA ALA A 142 12.41 8.32 -9.11
C ALA A 142 12.23 7.98 -10.60
N SER A 143 12.37 8.97 -11.48
CA SER A 143 12.48 8.75 -12.91
C SER A 143 13.72 7.89 -13.18
N SER A 144 13.52 6.82 -13.95
CA SER A 144 14.60 5.95 -14.46
C SER A 144 15.37 6.65 -15.57
#